data_AF-A0A1V2DRQ8-F1
#
_entry.id   AF-A0A1V2DRQ8-F1
#
_cell.length_a   1.000
_cell.length_b   1.000
_cell.length_c   1.000
_cell.angle_alpha   90.00
_cell.angle_beta   90.00
_cell.angle_gamma   90.00
#
_symmetry.space_group_name_H-M   'P 1'
#
loop_
_entity.id
_entity.type
_entity.pdbx_description
1 polymer ?
#
loop_
_entity_poly.entity_id
_entity_poly.type
_entity_poly.pdbx_seq_one_letter_code
_entity_poly.pdbx_strand_id
1 'polypeptide(L)'
;MAWLEIDDGIILGVHNERCESELEWVEFDGEANPGDGWVDGTLIPAREDIAPEELRRRQARAHILEYYPEWRQLNVLRAGDSEAIVTMGKFIDACRNWSNDPAADPADLAAIQP
;
A
#
# COMPACT_ATOMS: atom_id res chain seq x y z
N MET A 1 5.53 -26.33 -13.53
CA MET A 1 4.22 -26.87 -13.07
C MET A 1 4.13 -26.77 -11.57
N ALA A 2 3.06 -26.15 -11.09
CA ALA A 2 2.70 -26.00 -9.69
C ALA A 2 1.23 -26.42 -9.49
N TRP A 3 0.85 -26.63 -8.24
CA TRP A 3 -0.50 -26.95 -7.82
C TRP A 3 -1.08 -25.76 -7.05
N LEU A 4 -2.18 -25.21 -7.56
CA LEU A 4 -2.92 -24.14 -6.92
C LEU A 4 -3.94 -24.74 -5.95
N GLU A 5 -3.89 -24.31 -4.70
CA GLU A 5 -4.91 -24.59 -3.69
C GLU A 5 -5.90 -23.44 -3.69
N ILE A 6 -7.17 -23.70 -3.97
CA ILE A 6 -8.17 -22.68 -4.29
C ILE A 6 -9.41 -22.86 -3.41
N ASP A 7 -9.89 -21.75 -2.86
CA ASP A 7 -11.15 -21.66 -2.09
C ASP A 7 -11.97 -20.48 -2.59
N ASP A 8 -13.24 -20.72 -2.92
CA ASP A 8 -14.19 -19.73 -3.47
C ASP A 8 -13.60 -18.85 -4.59
N GLY A 9 -12.82 -19.46 -5.49
CA GLY A 9 -12.16 -18.77 -6.60
C GLY A 9 -10.96 -17.90 -6.20
N ILE A 10 -10.38 -18.10 -5.01
CA ILE A 10 -9.16 -17.43 -4.55
C ILE A 10 -8.06 -18.47 -4.30
N ILE A 11 -6.86 -18.20 -4.80
CA ILE A 11 -5.69 -19.03 -4.57
C ILE A 11 -5.20 -18.79 -3.13
N LEU A 12 -5.27 -19.82 -2.29
CA LEU A 12 -4.77 -19.81 -0.93
C LEU A 12 -3.28 -20.17 -0.87
N GLY A 13 -2.82 -21.04 -1.78
CA GLY A 13 -1.48 -21.59 -1.77
C GLY A 13 -1.00 -22.06 -3.14
N VAL A 14 0.32 -22.06 -3.33
CA VAL A 14 0.99 -22.57 -4.53
C VAL A 14 2.03 -23.60 -4.11
N HIS A 15 1.89 -24.83 -4.61
CA HIS A 15 2.59 -26.01 -4.10
C HIS A 15 3.29 -26.78 -5.22
N ASN A 16 4.31 -27.57 -4.88
CA ASN A 16 4.99 -28.45 -5.84
C ASN A 16 4.23 -29.77 -6.08
N GLU A 17 3.34 -30.13 -5.16
CA GLU A 17 2.53 -31.34 -5.20
C GLU A 17 1.11 -31.04 -4.72
N ARG A 18 0.15 -31.84 -5.18
CA ARG A 18 -1.24 -31.75 -4.73
C ARG A 18 -1.38 -32.34 -3.33
N CYS A 19 -2.10 -31.65 -2.45
CA CYS A 19 -2.48 -32.18 -1.14
C CYS A 19 -3.91 -32.77 -1.17
N GLU A 20 -4.20 -33.73 -0.30
CA GLU A 20 -5.56 -34.23 -0.08
C GLU A 20 -6.30 -33.29 0.88
N SER A 21 -7.18 -32.44 0.34
CA SER A 21 -8.09 -31.58 1.10
C SER A 21 -9.44 -31.44 0.39
N GLU A 22 -10.41 -30.80 1.06
CA GLU A 22 -11.74 -30.51 0.49
C GLU A 22 -11.75 -29.33 -0.49
N LEU A 23 -10.60 -28.69 -0.71
CA LEU A 23 -10.45 -27.51 -1.55
C LEU A 23 -10.35 -27.88 -3.04
N GLU A 24 -10.47 -26.87 -3.89
CA GLU A 24 -10.20 -27.01 -5.32
C GLU A 24 -8.68 -27.03 -5.55
N TRP A 25 -8.21 -27.96 -6.38
CA TRP A 25 -6.79 -28.11 -6.72
C TRP A 25 -6.61 -28.14 -8.22
N VAL A 26 -5.84 -27.18 -8.75
CA VAL A 26 -5.59 -27.06 -10.18
C VAL A 26 -4.10 -27.14 -10.48
N GLU A 27 -3.74 -28.01 -11.42
CA GLU A 27 -2.40 -28.02 -12.00
C GLU A 27 -2.25 -26.82 -12.94
N PHE A 28 -1.24 -26.00 -12.67
CA PHE A 28 -1.01 -24.76 -13.38
C PHE A 28 0.43 -24.67 -13.86
N ASP A 29 0.60 -24.29 -15.13
CA ASP A 29 1.91 -24.03 -15.72
C ASP A 29 2.07 -22.52 -15.90
N GLY A 30 2.54 -21.88 -14.83
CA GLY A 30 2.75 -20.44 -14.76
C GLY A 30 3.13 -19.99 -13.35
N GLU A 31 3.25 -18.67 -13.18
CA GLU A 31 3.44 -18.04 -11.87
C GLU A 31 2.09 -17.55 -11.35
N ALA A 32 1.78 -17.90 -10.10
CA ALA A 32 0.62 -17.43 -9.36
C ALA A 32 1.06 -17.12 -7.93
N ASN A 33 0.31 -16.27 -7.25
CA ASN A 33 0.55 -15.90 -5.86
C ASN A 33 -0.69 -16.21 -5.01
N PRO A 34 -0.50 -16.58 -3.74
CA PRO A 34 -1.59 -16.53 -2.77
C PRO A 34 -2.29 -15.16 -2.79
N GLY A 35 -3.61 -15.17 -2.86
CA GLY A 35 -4.47 -13.99 -2.99
C GLY A 35 -4.92 -13.70 -4.42
N ASP A 36 -4.27 -14.27 -5.44
CA ASP A 36 -4.73 -14.19 -6.82
C ASP A 36 -6.11 -14.87 -6.95
N GLY A 37 -6.95 -14.36 -7.84
CA GLY A 37 -8.21 -14.98 -8.21
C GLY A 37 -8.03 -16.10 -9.24
N TRP A 38 -8.91 -17.09 -9.18
CA TRP A 38 -9.05 -18.16 -10.15
C TRP A 38 -10.51 -18.24 -10.59
N VAL A 39 -10.78 -17.85 -11.84
CA VAL A 39 -12.15 -17.78 -12.38
C VAL A 39 -12.19 -18.44 -13.74
N ASP A 40 -13.04 -19.45 -13.90
CA ASP A 40 -13.26 -20.18 -15.16
C ASP A 40 -11.96 -20.62 -15.87
N GLY A 41 -10.99 -21.14 -15.09
CA GLY A 41 -9.70 -21.59 -15.61
C GLY A 41 -8.70 -20.48 -15.92
N THR A 42 -8.99 -19.24 -15.52
CA THR A 42 -8.15 -18.06 -15.74
C THR A 42 -7.58 -17.53 -14.43
N LEU A 43 -6.26 -17.35 -14.38
CA LEU A 43 -5.57 -16.63 -13.30
C LEU A 43 -5.87 -15.13 -13.42
N ILE A 44 -6.38 -14.55 -12.32
CA ILE A 44 -6.60 -13.13 -12.16
C ILE A 44 -5.66 -12.65 -11.06
N PRO A 45 -4.54 -11.98 -11.39
CA PRO A 45 -3.63 -11.49 -10.36
C PRO A 45 -4.35 -10.62 -9.32
N ALA A 46 -4.00 -10.82 -8.05
CA ALA A 46 -4.38 -9.95 -6.96
C ALA A 46 -3.83 -8.57 -7.26
N ARG A 47 -4.68 -7.68 -7.76
CA ARG A 47 -4.29 -6.30 -8.04
C ARG A 47 -3.94 -5.63 -6.72
N GLU A 48 -2.66 -5.38 -6.49
CA GLU A 48 -2.25 -4.07 -5.98
C GLU A 48 -1.96 -3.15 -7.16
N ASP A 49 -2.95 -2.95 -8.04
CA ASP A 49 -2.98 -1.78 -8.94
C ASP A 49 -3.32 -0.56 -8.07
N ILE A 50 -2.43 -0.21 -7.15
CA ILE A 50 -2.51 1.04 -6.42
C ILE A 50 -2.25 2.12 -7.47
N ALA A 51 -3.30 2.88 -7.80
CA ALA A 51 -3.17 4.02 -8.71
C ALA A 51 -1.96 4.87 -8.27
N PRO A 52 -1.10 5.35 -9.19
CA PRO A 52 0.11 6.10 -8.82
C PRO A 52 -0.16 7.29 -7.88
N GLU A 53 -1.34 7.89 -7.99
CA GLU A 53 -1.83 8.91 -7.06
C GLU A 53 -2.02 8.38 -5.63
N GLU A 54 -2.65 7.22 -5.47
CA GLU A 54 -2.86 6.59 -4.17
C GLU A 54 -1.52 6.19 -3.53
N LEU A 55 -0.57 5.71 -4.34
CA LEU A 55 0.79 5.43 -3.86
C LEU A 55 1.46 6.69 -3.31
N ARG A 56 1.41 7.82 -4.04
CA ARG A 56 1.94 9.11 -3.55
C ARG A 56 1.24 9.57 -2.27
N ARG A 57 -0.09 9.44 -2.17
CA ARG A 57 -0.83 9.79 -0.94
C ARG A 57 -0.37 8.96 0.26
N ARG A 58 -0.14 7.65 0.07
CA ARG A 58 0.40 6.77 1.11
C ARG A 58 1.81 7.17 1.54
N GLN A 59 2.69 7.48 0.58
CA GLN A 59 4.06 7.94 0.84
C GLN A 59 4.07 9.26 1.62
N ALA A 60 3.28 10.25 1.19
CA ALA A 60 3.16 11.52 1.91
C ALA A 60 2.60 11.33 3.32
N ARG A 61 1.59 10.46 3.51
CA ARG A 61 1.07 10.12 4.85
C ARG A 61 2.15 9.50 5.73
N ALA A 62 2.91 8.54 5.21
CA ALA A 62 3.98 7.90 5.96
C ALA A 62 5.04 8.92 6.39
N HIS A 63 5.47 9.79 5.46
CA HIS A 63 6.43 10.86 5.74
C HIS A 63 5.91 11.84 6.80
N ILE A 64 4.64 12.25 6.71
CA ILE A 64 4.04 13.11 7.74
C ILE A 64 4.09 12.47 9.12
N LEU A 65 3.77 11.17 9.22
CA LEU A 65 3.71 10.45 10.48
C LEU A 65 5.09 10.18 11.11
N GLU A 66 6.15 10.16 10.30
CA GLU A 66 7.53 10.05 10.80
C GLU A 66 7.91 11.26 11.66
N TYR A 67 7.60 12.47 11.19
CA TYR A 67 7.94 13.71 11.91
C TYR A 67 6.84 14.13 12.88
N TYR A 68 5.59 14.02 12.47
CA TYR A 68 4.41 14.40 13.24
C TYR A 68 3.41 13.24 13.32
N PRO A 69 3.66 12.25 14.21
CA PRO A 69 2.65 11.24 14.51
C PRO A 69 1.39 11.89 15.12
N GLU A 70 0.24 11.21 15.03
CA GLU A 70 -1.07 11.78 15.39
C GLU A 70 -1.09 12.39 16.81
N TRP A 71 -0.49 11.72 17.80
CA TRP A 71 -0.39 12.23 19.17
C TRP A 71 0.40 13.55 19.24
N ARG A 72 1.44 13.72 18.42
CA ARG A 72 2.24 14.95 18.36
C ARG A 72 1.46 16.06 17.67
N GLN A 73 0.75 15.76 16.59
CA GLN A 73 -0.13 16.72 15.92
C GLN A 73 -1.19 17.27 16.88
N LEU A 74 -1.88 16.38 17.60
CA LEU A 74 -2.88 16.76 18.60
C LEU A 74 -2.29 17.61 19.73
N ASN A 75 -1.08 17.28 20.18
CA ASN A 75 -0.38 18.08 21.20
C ASN A 75 -0.02 19.48 20.69
N VAL A 76 0.48 19.60 19.46
CA VAL A 76 0.77 20.90 18.82
C VAL A 76 -0.52 21.72 18.70
N LEU A 77 -1.63 21.12 18.25
CA LEU A 77 -2.91 21.83 18.13
C LEU A 77 -3.51 22.24 19.47
N ARG A 78 -3.32 21.44 20.52
CA ARG A 78 -3.92 21.69 21.84
C ARG A 78 -3.10 22.65 22.71
N ALA A 79 -1.78 22.57 22.62
CA ALA A 79 -0.88 23.21 23.58
C ALA A 79 0.38 23.82 22.94
N GLY A 80 0.57 23.69 21.63
CA GLY A 80 1.66 24.35 20.91
C GLY A 80 1.45 25.85 20.83
N ASP A 81 2.55 26.58 20.65
CA ASP A 81 2.49 27.99 20.31
C ASP A 81 2.16 28.17 18.81
N SER A 82 1.88 29.43 18.44
CA SER A 82 1.53 29.77 17.06
C SER A 82 2.63 29.39 16.07
N GLU A 83 3.89 29.42 16.50
CA GLU A 83 5.03 29.06 15.66
C GLU A 83 5.02 27.55 15.38
N ALA A 84 4.87 26.71 16.40
CA ALA A 84 4.80 25.26 16.24
C ALA A 84 3.62 24.83 15.35
N ILE A 85 2.45 25.47 15.50
CA ILE A 85 1.28 25.21 14.65
C ILE A 85 1.58 25.57 13.19
N VAL A 86 2.19 26.73 12.94
CA VAL A 86 2.54 27.18 11.58
C VAL A 86 3.61 26.28 10.95
N THR A 87 4.64 25.91 11.69
CA THR A 87 5.72 25.03 11.23
C THR A 87 5.17 23.66 10.83
N MET A 88 4.36 23.04 11.70
CA MET A 88 3.68 21.77 11.38
C MET A 88 2.76 21.90 10.16
N GLY A 89 1.98 22.98 10.08
CA GLY A 89 1.09 23.24 8.96
C GLY A 89 1.83 23.32 7.62
N LYS A 90 2.91 24.12 7.56
CA LYS A 90 3.74 24.26 6.35
C LYS A 90 4.34 22.94 5.90
N PHE A 91 4.82 22.12 6.83
CA PHE A 91 5.37 20.80 6.53
C PHE A 91 4.31 19.86 5.94
N ILE A 92 3.13 19.77 6.58
CA ILE A 92 2.02 18.94 6.09
C ILE A 92 1.56 19.43 4.71
N ASP A 93 1.45 20.74 4.51
CA ASP A 93 1.06 21.33 3.22
C ASP A 93 2.08 21.03 2.13
N ALA A 94 3.38 21.07 2.42
CA ALA A 94 4.42 20.69 1.47
C ALA A 94 4.28 19.21 1.05
N CYS A 95 4.08 18.30 2.01
CA CYS A 95 3.86 16.88 1.73
C CYS A 95 2.60 16.65 0.88
N ARG A 96 1.52 17.38 1.18
CA ARG A 96 0.25 17.30 0.44
C ARG A 96 0.41 17.83 -0.99
N ASN A 97 1.09 18.97 -1.16
CA ASN A 97 1.37 19.55 -2.47
C ASN A 97 2.17 18.57 -3.32
N TRP A 98 3.21 17.95 -2.76
CA TRP A 98 3.97 16.90 -3.44
C TRP A 98 3.07 15.72 -3.86
N SER A 99 2.21 15.21 -2.97
CA SER A 99 1.37 14.04 -3.29
C SER A 99 0.33 14.30 -4.39
N ASN A 100 -0.11 15.56 -4.50
CA ASN A 100 -1.10 15.99 -5.48
C ASN A 100 -0.48 16.34 -6.83
N ASP A 101 0.84 16.47 -6.93
CA ASP A 101 1.52 16.71 -8.19
C ASP A 101 1.81 15.37 -8.90
N PRO A 102 1.19 15.12 -10.08
CA PRO A 102 1.42 13.90 -10.85
C PRO A 102 2.84 13.75 -11.38
N ALA A 103 3.59 14.85 -11.48
CA ALA A 103 4.96 14.90 -11.99
C ALA A 103 6.02 14.90 -10.87
N ALA A 104 5.61 14.83 -9.61
CA ALA A 104 6.53 14.90 -8.48
C ALA A 104 7.50 13.70 -8.42
N ASP A 105 8.77 13.98 -8.16
CA ASP A 105 9.80 12.97 -7.97
C ASP A 105 9.72 12.43 -6.53
N PRO A 106 9.70 11.10 -6.30
CA PRO A 106 9.85 10.51 -4.97
C PRO A 106 11.03 11.04 -4.14
N ALA A 107 12.13 11.44 -4.78
CA ALA A 107 13.28 12.04 -4.08
C ALA A 107 12.95 13.40 -3.45
N ASP A 108 12.02 14.16 -4.04
CA ASP A 108 11.61 15.47 -3.52
C ASP A 108 10.91 15.34 -2.17
N LEU A 109 10.17 14.24 -1.95
CA LEU A 109 9.49 14.00 -0.68
C LEU A 109 10.49 13.92 0.49
N ALA A 110 11.61 13.22 0.30
CA ALA A 110 12.64 13.07 1.33
C ALA A 110 13.31 14.40 1.71
N ALA A 111 13.32 15.37 0.80
CA ALA A 111 13.85 16.71 1.04
C ALA A 111 12.89 17.62 1.83
N ILE A 112 11.60 17.26 1.94
CA ILE A 112 10.62 18.00 2.72
C ILE A 112 10.88 17.72 4.22
N GLN A 113 11.23 18.77 4.96
CA GLN A 113 11.56 18.72 6.39
C GLN A 113 10.69 19.72 7.17
N PRO A 114 10.39 19.46 8.45
CA PRO A 114 9.64 20.37 9.32
C PRO A 114 10.23 21.77 9.48
#